data_AF-A0A0C2ZEA1-F1
#
_entry.id   AF-A0A0C2ZEA1-F1
#
_cell.length_a   1.000
_cell.length_b   1.000
_cell.length_c   1.000
_cell.angle_alpha   90.00
_cell.angle_beta   90.00
_cell.angle_gamma   90.00
#
_symmetry.space_group_name_H-M   'P 1'
#
loop_
_entity.id
_entity.type
_entity.pdbx_description
1 polymer ?
#
loop_
_entity_poly.entity_id
_entity_poly.type
_entity_poly.pdbx_seq_one_letter_code
_entity_poly.pdbx_strand_id
1 'polypeptide(L)'
;MVKAPTLRNVTQTAPYFHNGGIWNLADAVKEMGRIQLGLQLSDDEANKIVTFFGALEGRKPVIVYPEFPASTATTPQPDFK
;
A
#
# COMPACT_ATOMS: atom_id res chain seq x y z
N MET A 1 18.01 8.56 -2.18
CA MET A 1 16.83 9.38 -1.83
C MET A 1 15.59 8.58 -2.18
N VAL A 2 14.66 8.39 -1.24
CA VAL A 2 13.42 7.64 -1.47
C VAL A 2 12.27 8.62 -1.68
N LYS A 3 11.39 8.35 -2.66
CA LYS A 3 10.23 9.19 -2.95
C LYS A 3 9.22 9.13 -1.79
N ALA A 4 8.65 10.27 -1.41
CA ALA A 4 7.47 10.30 -0.53
C ALA A 4 6.24 9.74 -1.28
N PRO A 5 5.62 8.65 -0.82
CA PRO A 5 4.48 8.03 -1.50
C PRO A 5 3.18 8.82 -1.32
N THR A 6 2.18 8.51 -2.14
CA THR A 6 0.79 8.91 -1.85
C THR A 6 0.24 8.09 -0.68
N LEU A 7 -0.57 8.71 0.17
CA LEU A 7 -1.22 8.05 1.31
C LEU A 7 -2.70 7.69 1.04
N ARG A 8 -3.20 7.90 -0.18
CA ARG A 8 -4.57 7.50 -0.55
C ARG A 8 -4.71 5.98 -0.53
N ASN A 9 -5.72 5.47 0.20
CA ASN A 9 -5.92 4.04 0.50
C ASN A 9 -4.79 3.37 1.31
N VAL A 10 -3.95 4.10 2.04
CA VAL A 10 -2.79 3.53 2.74
C VAL A 10 -3.16 2.44 3.76
N THR A 11 -4.36 2.49 4.32
CA THR A 11 -4.92 1.47 5.22
C THR A 11 -5.04 0.07 4.59
N GLN A 12 -4.94 -0.03 3.26
CA GLN A 12 -5.20 -1.25 2.48
C GLN A 12 -4.00 -1.66 1.61
N THR A 13 -2.82 -1.07 1.81
CA THR A 13 -1.63 -1.28 0.97
C THR A 13 -0.40 -1.69 1.77
N ALA A 14 -0.60 -2.48 2.84
CA ALA A 14 0.49 -3.12 3.54
C ALA A 14 1.20 -4.17 2.65
N PRO A 15 2.49 -4.47 2.90
CA PRO A 15 3.36 -3.85 3.89
C PRO A 15 3.91 -2.48 3.43
N TYR A 16 4.42 -1.70 4.37
CA TYR A 16 4.83 -0.31 4.19
C TYR A 16 6.33 -0.18 3.93
N PHE A 17 6.70 0.98 3.39
CA PHE A 17 8.05 1.36 2.93
C PHE A 17 8.51 0.63 1.67
N HIS A 18 9.61 1.12 1.09
CA HIS A 18 10.15 0.65 -0.19
C HIS A 18 10.65 -0.81 -0.17
N ASN A 19 10.89 -1.35 1.03
CA ASN A 19 11.33 -2.73 1.25
C ASN A 19 10.22 -3.62 1.85
N GLY A 20 9.01 -3.09 2.06
CA GLY A 20 7.91 -3.84 2.68
C GLY A 20 8.22 -4.35 4.09
N GLY A 21 9.11 -3.68 4.83
CA GLY A 21 9.63 -4.18 6.11
C GLY A 21 8.67 -4.07 7.30
N ILE A 22 7.60 -3.27 7.20
CA ILE A 22 6.68 -3.00 8.31
C ILE A 22 5.24 -3.31 7.89
N TRP A 23 4.55 -4.14 8.66
CA TRP A 23 3.18 -4.58 8.36
C TRP A 23 2.10 -3.76 9.07
N ASN A 24 2.40 -3.26 10.28
CA ASN A 24 1.45 -2.49 11.08
C ASN A 24 1.53 -1.00 10.71
N LEU A 25 0.38 -0.38 10.44
CA LEU A 25 0.33 1.01 9.98
C LEU A 25 0.70 2.01 11.07
N ALA A 26 0.32 1.74 12.33
CA ALA A 26 0.69 2.59 13.46
C ALA A 26 2.21 2.57 13.68
N ASP A 27 2.85 1.41 13.54
CA ASP A 27 4.32 1.30 13.63
C ASP A 27 5.00 2.05 12.47
N ALA A 28 4.45 1.98 11.26
CA ALA A 28 4.94 2.77 10.14
C ALA A 28 4.82 4.28 10.39
N VAL A 29 3.73 4.74 11.02
CA VAL A 29 3.56 6.16 11.41
C VAL A 29 4.61 6.58 12.45
N LYS A 30 4.82 5.77 13.50
CA LYS A 30 5.84 6.03 14.53
C LYS A 30 7.24 6.11 13.92
N GLU A 31 7.57 5.17 13.04
CA GLU A 31 8.88 5.13 12.39
C GLU A 31 9.10 6.34 11.47
N MET A 32 8.05 6.81 10.78
CA MET A 32 8.12 8.06 10.02
C MET A 32 8.32 9.30 10.90
N GLY A 33 7.64 9.37 12.05
CA GLY A 33 7.87 10.43 13.04
C GLY A 33 9.33 10.49 13.50
N ARG A 34 9.91 9.31 13.77
CA ARG A 34 11.30 9.17 14.20
C ARG A 34 12.30 9.53 13.10
N ILE A 35 12.16 8.97 11.90
CA ILE A 35 13.14 9.13 10.81
C ILE A 35 13.13 10.55 10.24
N GLN A 36 11.95 11.12 9.97
CA GLN A 36 11.88 12.42 9.27
C GLN A 36 11.98 13.62 10.20
N LEU A 37 11.40 13.53 11.39
CA LEU A 37 11.22 14.68 12.28
C LEU A 37 11.95 14.53 13.61
N GLY A 38 12.55 13.37 13.89
CA GLY A 38 13.16 13.08 15.19
C GLY A 38 12.14 13.00 16.34
N LEU A 39 10.85 12.81 16.02
CA LEU A 39 9.76 12.77 17.01
C LEU A 39 9.50 11.33 17.46
N GLN A 40 9.20 11.16 18.75
CA GLN A 40 8.63 9.92 19.27
C GLN A 40 7.13 10.11 19.43
N LEU A 41 6.35 9.40 18.61
CA LEU A 41 4.89 9.39 18.71
C LEU A 41 4.46 8.28 19.68
N SER A 42 3.57 8.62 20.60
CA SER A 42 2.87 7.65 21.45
C SER A 42 1.92 6.77 20.62
N ASP A 43 1.46 5.67 21.21
CA ASP A 43 0.46 4.79 20.62
C ASP A 43 -0.83 5.55 20.27
N ASP A 44 -1.29 6.42 21.18
CA ASP A 44 -2.50 7.21 21.00
C ASP A 44 -2.36 8.23 19.85
N GLU A 45 -1.21 8.89 19.73
CA GLU A 45 -0.95 9.83 18.62
C GLU A 45 -0.87 9.11 17.28
N ALA A 46 -0.16 7.98 17.22
CA ALA A 46 -0.10 7.15 16.03
C ALA A 46 -1.49 6.68 15.62
N ASN A 47 -2.32 6.22 16.57
CA ASN A 47 -3.68 5.77 16.32
C ASN A 47 -4.61 6.88 15.82
N LYS A 48 -4.44 8.12 16.28
CA LYS A 48 -5.18 9.29 15.75
C LYS A 48 -4.83 9.55 14.28
N ILE A 49 -3.54 9.46 13.92
CA ILE A 49 -3.10 9.60 12.53
C ILE A 49 -3.63 8.45 11.66
N VAL A 50 -3.58 7.22 12.16
CA VAL A 50 -4.16 6.05 11.47
C VAL A 50 -5.68 6.23 11.26
N THR A 51 -6.38 6.78 12.26
CA THR A 51 -7.81 7.10 12.15
C THR A 51 -8.05 8.12 11.03
N PHE A 52 -7.22 9.17 10.94
CA PHE A 52 -7.28 10.11 9.83
C PHE A 52 -7.00 9.45 8.48
N PHE A 53 -6.08 8.50 8.39
CA PHE A 53 -5.82 7.76 7.14
C PHE A 53 -7.03 6.97 6.65
N GLY A 54 -7.96 6.58 7.52
CA GLY A 54 -9.26 6.03 7.11
C GLY A 54 -10.07 6.99 6.24
N ALA A 55 -9.96 8.30 6.44
CA ALA A 55 -10.60 9.30 5.59
C ALA A 55 -9.97 9.42 4.19
N LEU A 56 -8.80 8.81 3.97
CA LEU A 56 -8.11 8.78 2.68
C LEU A 56 -8.49 7.57 1.83
N GLU A 57 -9.40 6.71 2.31
CA GLU A 57 -9.95 5.61 1.54
C GLU A 57 -10.83 6.12 0.41
N GLY A 58 -10.55 5.66 -0.80
CA GLY A 58 -11.33 5.98 -1.99
C GLY A 58 -12.33 4.89 -2.34
N ARG A 59 -13.41 5.28 -3.01
CA ARG A 59 -14.27 4.33 -3.74
C ARG A 59 -13.42 3.59 -4.77
N LYS A 60 -13.40 2.25 -4.68
CA LYS A 60 -12.73 1.40 -5.67
C LYS A 60 -13.58 1.34 -6.95
N PRO A 61 -12.95 1.25 -8.13
CA PRO A 61 -13.69 1.00 -9.36
C PRO A 61 -14.37 -0.37 -9.28
N VAL A 62 -15.54 -0.49 -9.91
CA VAL A 62 -16.13 -1.80 -10.18
C VAL A 62 -15.38 -2.40 -11.36
N ILE A 63 -14.78 -3.57 -11.15
CA ILE A 63 -14.10 -4.32 -12.20
C ILE A 63 -15.00 -5.49 -12.59
N VAL A 64 -15.49 -5.48 -13.83
CA VAL A 64 -16.17 -6.63 -14.43
C VAL A 64 -15.10 -7.56 -14.99
N TYR A 65 -15.16 -8.84 -14.65
CA TYR A 65 -14.18 -9.82 -15.12
C TYR A 65 -14.26 -9.95 -16.65
N PRO A 66 -13.16 -9.74 -17.40
CA PRO A 66 -13.20 -9.82 -18.84
C PRO A 66 -13.21 -11.28 -19.32
N GLU A 67 -13.98 -11.54 -20.37
CA GLU A 67 -13.93 -12.80 -21.10
C GLU A 67 -12.83 -12.70 -22.17
N PHE A 68 -11.72 -13.40 -21.97
CA PHE A 68 -10.62 -13.44 -22.94
C PHE A 68 -10.91 -14.45 -24.07
N PRO A 69 -10.39 -14.21 -25.30
CA PRO A 69 -10.57 -15.14 -26.40
C PRO A 69 -9.76 -16.43 -26.19
N ALA A 70 -10.21 -17.52 -26.81
CA ALA A 70 -9.47 -18.78 -26.83
C ALA A 70 -8.16 -18.65 -27.63
N SER A 71 -7.09 -19.29 -27.15
CA SER A 71 -5.84 -19.43 -27.90
C SER A 71 -6.05 -20.21 -29.19
N THR A 72 -5.18 -19.98 -30.17
CA THR A 72 -5.18 -20.64 -31.48
C THR A 72 -3.90 -21.44 -31.69
N ALA A 73 -3.81 -22.18 -32.80
CA ALA A 73 -2.60 -22.93 -33.17
C ALA A 73 -1.36 -22.02 -33.40
N THR A 74 -1.57 -20.74 -33.68
CA THR A 74 -0.48 -19.75 -33.86
C THR A 74 -0.23 -18.91 -32.61
N THR A 75 -1.00 -19.09 -31.54
CA THR A 75 -0.73 -18.43 -30.26
C THR A 75 0.57 -18.98 -29.67
N PRO A 76 1.55 -18.13 -29.32
CA PRO A 76 2.80 -18.59 -28.71
C PRO A 76 2.54 -19.46 -27.48
N GLN A 77 3.32 -20.53 -27.34
CA GLN A 77 3.23 -21.41 -26.18
C GLN A 77 3.85 -20.75 -24.94
N PRO A 78 3.36 -21.07 -23.72
CA PRO A 78 3.98 -20.58 -22.48
C PRO A 78 5.44 -21.03 -22.34
N ASP A 79 6.31 -20.13 -21.88
CA ASP A 79 7.68 -20.45 -21.43
C ASP A 79 7.68 -20.64 -19.92
N PHE A 80 8.21 -21.76 -19.45
CA PHE A 80 8.21 -22.18 -18.04
C PHE A 80 9.59 -22.13 -17.39
N LYS A 81 10.56 -21.48 -18.04
CA LYS A 81 11.91 -21.27 -17.49
C LYS A 81 11.92 -20.43 -16.22
#